data_AF-A0A1A0H5G5-F1
#
_entry.id   AF-A0A1A0H5G5-F1
#
_cell.length_a   1.000
_cell.length_b   1.000
_cell.length_c   1.000
_cell.angle_alpha   90.00
_cell.angle_beta   90.00
_cell.angle_gamma   90.00
#
_symmetry.space_group_name_H-M   'P 1'
#
loop_
_entity.id
_entity.type
_entity.pdbx_description
1 polymer ?
#
loop_
_entity_poly.entity_id
_entity_poly.type
_entity_poly.pdbx_seq_one_letter_code
_entity_poly.pdbx_strand_id
1 'polypeptide(L)'
;MFRQTARSFSAARSAFSAYSQQPRKTLKHLNELYQQKSPISVVTAWDYLTAQIAEKADIDITLVGDSLAMVALGYEDTNEIGLDEFLYHVRAVARGNRSLFVVADVPFGTFEASDADAVRTAVALVKNGRAQGVKIEGGASLAPAIQKIVQAGVPVMGHVGLAPQKHHATGGYRLQGNSLQSAVQILDDCRALEAAGVFALVLECVPNKFAEIVTALVSVPVIGIGAGPHVSGQVLVMADMLGMGDKPAAKFVKQYASFFADAHAALAQYKADLATGAFPDPDIHGYKMKGDVLRKVREHASAARKQ
;
A
#
# COMPACT_ATOMS: atom_id res chain seq x y z
N MET A 1 -20.19 -16.62 -64.40
CA MET A 1 -20.10 -17.31 -63.09
C MET A 1 -18.67 -17.12 -62.56
N PHE A 2 -18.37 -15.93 -62.03
CA PHE A 2 -17.01 -15.56 -61.57
C PHE A 2 -16.87 -15.90 -60.09
N ARG A 3 -16.01 -16.88 -59.76
CA ARG A 3 -15.63 -17.20 -58.38
C ARG A 3 -14.57 -16.20 -57.90
N GLN A 4 -14.96 -15.32 -56.98
CA GLN A 4 -14.03 -14.52 -56.18
C GLN A 4 -13.29 -15.44 -55.20
N THR A 5 -11.98 -15.58 -55.37
CA THR A 5 -11.09 -16.14 -54.34
C THR A 5 -10.81 -15.06 -53.30
N ALA A 6 -11.46 -15.15 -52.14
CA ALA A 6 -11.16 -14.33 -50.98
C ALA A 6 -9.74 -14.66 -50.48
N ARG A 7 -8.84 -13.68 -50.50
CA ARG A 7 -7.55 -13.76 -49.82
C ARG A 7 -7.81 -13.63 -48.32
N SER A 8 -7.55 -14.69 -47.56
CA SER A 8 -7.52 -14.64 -46.11
C SER A 8 -6.28 -13.84 -45.69
N PHE A 9 -6.51 -12.68 -45.08
CA PHE A 9 -5.45 -12.01 -44.33
C PHE A 9 -5.14 -12.86 -43.11
N SER A 10 -3.92 -13.39 -43.06
CA SER A 10 -3.36 -14.03 -41.87
C SER A 10 -3.41 -13.02 -40.73
N ALA A 11 -4.32 -13.23 -39.77
CA ALA A 11 -4.28 -12.56 -38.49
C ALA A 11 -2.98 -12.99 -37.80
N ALA A 12 -1.95 -12.16 -37.91
CA ALA A 12 -0.77 -12.29 -37.08
C ALA A 12 -1.22 -12.17 -35.62
N ARG A 13 -1.38 -13.33 -34.96
CA ARG A 13 -1.50 -13.39 -33.51
C ARG A 13 -0.26 -12.71 -32.96
N SER A 14 -0.41 -11.57 -32.30
CA SER A 14 0.66 -11.04 -31.46
C SER A 14 1.03 -12.14 -30.48
N ALA A 15 2.25 -12.67 -30.60
CA ALA A 15 2.78 -13.63 -29.66
C ALA A 15 2.95 -12.90 -28.32
N PHE A 16 1.93 -12.97 -27.46
CA PHE A 16 2.08 -12.63 -26.05
C PHE A 16 2.97 -13.72 -25.43
N SER A 17 4.01 -13.25 -24.74
CA SER A 17 5.02 -14.03 -24.03
C SER A 17 4.45 -15.23 -23.27
N ALA A 18 5.16 -16.36 -23.29
CA ALA A 18 4.84 -17.61 -22.58
C ALA A 18 4.97 -17.50 -21.03
N TYR A 19 5.21 -16.30 -20.50
CA TYR A 19 5.09 -16.03 -19.07
C TYR A 19 3.69 -15.53 -18.76
N SER A 20 2.88 -16.39 -18.17
CA SER A 20 1.63 -16.07 -17.47
C SER A 20 1.92 -15.16 -16.26
N GLN A 21 2.35 -13.92 -16.50
CA GLN A 21 2.28 -12.86 -15.50
C GLN A 21 1.07 -12.01 -15.86
N GLN A 22 0.13 -11.85 -14.93
CA GLN A 22 -0.89 -10.84 -15.09
C GLN A 22 -0.19 -9.50 -15.35
N PRO A 23 -0.57 -8.77 -16.41
CA PRO A 23 0.07 -7.50 -16.74
C PRO A 23 -0.12 -6.54 -15.57
N ARG A 24 0.91 -5.76 -15.26
CA ARG A 24 0.84 -4.78 -14.18
C ARG A 24 -0.25 -3.75 -14.47
N LYS A 25 -1.12 -3.45 -13.49
CA LYS A 25 -2.08 -2.35 -13.51
C LYS A 25 -1.34 -1.05 -13.79
N THR A 26 -1.94 -0.18 -14.59
CA THR A 26 -1.33 1.09 -15.05
C THR A 26 -2.29 2.24 -14.82
N LEU A 27 -1.83 3.48 -15.04
CA LEU A 27 -2.72 4.65 -15.05
C LEU A 27 -3.89 4.49 -16.03
N LYS A 28 -3.70 3.79 -17.15
CA LYS A 28 -4.79 3.50 -18.10
C LYS A 28 -5.89 2.67 -17.44
N HIS A 29 -5.51 1.62 -16.70
CA HIS A 29 -6.46 0.77 -15.97
C HIS A 29 -7.20 1.56 -14.88
N LEU A 30 -6.50 2.39 -14.11
CA LEU A 30 -7.12 3.23 -13.08
C LEU A 30 -8.10 4.24 -13.69
N ASN A 31 -7.75 4.84 -14.84
CA ASN A 31 -8.65 5.71 -15.57
C ASN A 31 -9.86 4.95 -16.14
N GLU A 32 -9.69 3.71 -16.61
CA GLU A 32 -10.81 2.86 -17.05
C GLU A 32 -11.80 2.61 -15.91
N LEU A 33 -11.32 2.28 -14.70
CA LEU A 33 -12.16 2.14 -13.51
C LEU A 33 -12.93 3.43 -13.21
N TYR A 34 -12.24 4.57 -13.22
CA TYR A 34 -12.84 5.87 -12.97
C TYR A 34 -13.93 6.23 -13.98
N GLN A 35 -13.67 6.07 -15.29
CA GLN A 35 -14.66 6.34 -16.34
C GLN A 35 -15.88 5.41 -16.25
N GLN A 36 -15.67 4.16 -15.80
CA GLN A 36 -16.74 3.19 -15.56
C GLN A 36 -17.44 3.40 -14.21
N LYS A 37 -17.03 4.39 -13.40
CA LYS A 37 -17.52 4.62 -12.04
C LYS A 37 -17.38 3.39 -11.14
N SER A 38 -16.38 2.55 -11.42
CA SER A 38 -16.00 1.43 -10.56
C SER A 38 -15.05 1.94 -9.48
N PRO A 39 -15.32 1.68 -8.18
CA PRO A 39 -14.48 2.20 -7.11
C PRO A 39 -13.04 1.71 -7.21
N ILE A 40 -12.08 2.62 -7.09
CA ILE A 40 -10.66 2.27 -7.02
C ILE A 40 -10.31 1.82 -5.59
N SER A 41 -9.82 0.60 -5.45
CA SER A 41 -9.37 0.04 -4.17
C SER A 41 -7.90 0.36 -3.90
N VAL A 42 -7.63 0.98 -2.76
CA VAL A 42 -6.27 1.30 -2.31
C VAL A 42 -6.06 0.73 -0.91
N VAL A 43 -4.94 0.04 -0.69
CA VAL A 43 -4.57 -0.45 0.64
C VAL A 43 -3.10 -0.24 0.89
N THR A 44 -2.72 0.06 2.13
CA THR A 44 -1.30 0.17 2.46
C THR A 44 -0.61 -1.19 2.51
N ALA A 45 0.70 -1.22 2.26
CA ALA A 45 1.57 -2.36 2.56
C ALA A 45 2.98 -1.86 2.89
N TRP A 46 3.73 -2.59 3.70
CA TRP A 46 5.06 -2.20 4.15
C TRP A 46 6.11 -3.29 3.99
N ASP A 47 5.74 -4.52 3.69
CA ASP A 47 6.67 -5.62 3.52
C ASP A 47 6.25 -6.60 2.42
N TYR A 48 7.00 -7.69 2.29
CA TYR A 48 6.76 -8.74 1.31
C TYR A 48 5.44 -9.49 1.52
N LEU A 49 5.03 -9.74 2.78
CA LEU A 49 3.86 -10.56 3.09
C LEU A 49 2.57 -9.75 2.95
N THR A 50 2.55 -8.52 3.46
CA THR A 50 1.44 -7.57 3.28
C THR A 50 1.21 -7.25 1.81
N ALA A 51 2.28 -7.07 1.02
CA ALA A 51 2.17 -6.91 -0.42
C ALA A 51 1.58 -8.16 -1.11
N GLN A 52 1.94 -9.37 -0.67
CA GLN A 52 1.33 -10.60 -1.20
C GLN A 52 -0.15 -10.73 -0.86
N ILE A 53 -0.55 -10.32 0.35
CA ILE A 53 -1.96 -10.31 0.76
C ILE A 53 -2.75 -9.38 -0.17
N ALA A 54 -2.24 -8.16 -0.40
CA ALA A 54 -2.86 -7.21 -1.34
C ALA A 54 -2.93 -7.75 -2.77
N GLU A 55 -1.82 -8.33 -3.27
CA GLU A 55 -1.73 -8.94 -4.61
C GLU A 55 -2.77 -10.06 -4.79
N LYS A 56 -2.92 -10.94 -3.79
CA LYS A 56 -3.89 -12.04 -3.84
C LYS A 56 -5.34 -11.58 -3.77
N ALA A 57 -5.58 -10.43 -3.16
CA ALA A 57 -6.90 -9.79 -3.13
C ALA A 57 -7.19 -8.95 -4.39
N ASP A 58 -6.26 -8.88 -5.36
CA ASP A 58 -6.39 -8.10 -6.60
C ASP A 58 -6.73 -6.62 -6.37
N ILE A 59 -6.11 -6.01 -5.36
CA ILE A 59 -6.27 -4.58 -5.06
C ILE A 59 -5.76 -3.71 -6.22
N ASP A 60 -6.32 -2.53 -6.46
CA ASP A 60 -5.91 -1.69 -7.60
C ASP A 60 -4.59 -0.99 -7.36
N ILE A 61 -4.43 -0.40 -6.17
CA ILE A 61 -3.24 0.33 -5.77
C ILE A 61 -2.72 -0.19 -4.42
N THR A 62 -1.46 -0.58 -4.39
CA THR A 62 -0.73 -0.79 -3.13
C THR A 62 0.00 0.51 -2.78
N LEU A 63 -0.34 1.11 -1.64
CA LEU A 63 0.32 2.30 -1.13
C LEU A 63 1.40 1.91 -0.10
N VAL A 64 2.67 2.15 -0.40
CA VAL A 64 3.71 2.16 0.63
C VAL A 64 3.60 3.51 1.32
N GLY A 65 2.84 3.56 2.41
CA GLY A 65 2.55 4.80 3.12
C GLY A 65 3.51 5.02 4.28
N ASP A 66 3.83 6.28 4.58
CA ASP A 66 4.64 6.66 5.75
C ASP A 66 4.01 6.26 7.10
N SER A 67 2.70 6.00 7.12
CA SER A 67 1.98 5.29 8.19
C SER A 67 2.69 4.03 8.73
N LEU A 68 3.53 3.37 7.91
CA LEU A 68 4.36 2.23 8.34
C LEU A 68 5.32 2.58 9.50
N ALA A 69 5.72 3.86 9.63
CA ALA A 69 6.48 4.36 10.76
C ALA A 69 5.80 3.97 12.08
N MET A 70 4.48 4.19 12.16
CA MET A 70 3.71 3.92 13.38
C MET A 70 3.30 2.45 13.47
N VAL A 71 2.71 1.89 12.40
CA VAL A 71 2.07 0.57 12.48
C VAL A 71 3.03 -0.61 12.35
N ALA A 72 4.20 -0.41 11.75
CA ALA A 72 5.19 -1.46 11.53
C ALA A 72 6.48 -1.26 12.33
N LEU A 73 6.92 -0.01 12.52
CA LEU A 73 8.18 0.30 13.20
C LEU A 73 7.99 0.79 14.65
N GLY A 74 6.78 1.22 15.02
CA GLY A 74 6.46 1.68 16.37
C GLY A 74 6.98 3.09 16.69
N TYR A 75 7.26 3.91 15.68
CA TYR A 75 7.50 5.35 15.85
C TYR A 75 6.24 6.06 16.36
N GLU A 76 6.43 7.19 17.05
CA GLU A 76 5.33 7.98 17.62
C GLU A 76 4.56 8.71 16.52
N ASP A 77 5.25 9.15 15.47
CA ASP A 77 4.64 9.80 14.31
C ASP A 77 5.33 9.44 12.97
N THR A 78 4.76 9.91 11.85
CA THR A 78 5.26 9.60 10.50
C THR A 78 6.48 10.41 10.08
N ASN A 79 6.89 11.43 10.84
CA ASN A 79 8.03 12.29 10.50
C ASN A 79 9.37 11.69 10.93
N GLU A 80 9.37 10.65 11.78
CA GLU A 80 10.59 10.01 12.28
C GLU A 80 11.30 9.16 11.22
N ILE A 81 10.58 8.63 10.23
CA ILE A 81 11.16 7.71 9.25
C ILE A 81 12.01 8.42 8.20
N GLY A 82 13.27 7.99 8.07
CA GLY A 82 14.18 8.50 7.05
C GLY A 82 13.97 7.86 5.66
N LEU A 83 14.44 8.55 4.61
CA LEU A 83 14.29 8.08 3.22
C LEU A 83 14.90 6.70 2.96
N ASP A 84 16.08 6.40 3.51
CA ASP A 84 16.77 5.13 3.26
C ASP A 84 16.03 3.92 3.87
N GLU A 85 15.52 4.10 5.09
CA GLU A 85 14.68 3.11 5.77
C GLU A 85 13.36 2.94 5.03
N PHE A 86 12.72 4.04 4.63
CA PHE A 86 11.51 3.98 3.82
C PHE A 86 11.73 3.24 2.49
N LEU A 87 12.84 3.52 1.78
CA LEU A 87 13.23 2.82 0.55
C LEU A 87 13.42 1.31 0.74
N TYR A 88 13.82 0.86 1.92
CA TYR A 88 13.85 -0.58 2.23
C TYR A 88 12.44 -1.20 2.16
N HIS A 89 11.45 -0.56 2.76
CA HIS A 89 10.05 -1.00 2.72
C HIS A 89 9.47 -0.96 1.31
N VAL A 90 9.73 0.10 0.53
CA VAL A 90 9.28 0.18 -0.87
C VAL A 90 9.83 -1.00 -1.69
N ARG A 91 11.13 -1.34 -1.51
CA ARG A 91 11.74 -2.50 -2.18
C ARG A 91 11.16 -3.83 -1.70
N ALA A 92 10.82 -3.96 -0.42
CA ALA A 92 10.20 -5.17 0.12
C ALA A 92 8.81 -5.40 -0.48
N VAL A 93 7.98 -4.35 -0.54
CA VAL A 93 6.65 -4.39 -1.17
C VAL A 93 6.75 -4.71 -2.66
N ALA A 94 7.69 -4.07 -3.37
CA ALA A 94 7.90 -4.34 -4.80
C ALA A 94 8.31 -5.79 -5.12
N ARG A 95 8.85 -6.55 -4.15
CA ARG A 95 9.12 -8.00 -4.32
C ARG A 95 7.85 -8.85 -4.15
N GLY A 96 6.92 -8.42 -3.31
CA GLY A 96 5.66 -9.12 -3.03
C GLY A 96 4.55 -8.79 -4.03
N ASN A 97 4.64 -7.63 -4.68
CA ASN A 97 3.68 -7.12 -5.65
C ASN A 97 4.18 -7.32 -7.09
N ARG A 98 3.45 -8.12 -7.88
CA ARG A 98 3.82 -8.44 -9.27
C ARG A 98 2.94 -7.71 -10.28
N SER A 99 1.65 -7.53 -10.00
CA SER A 99 0.70 -6.94 -10.95
C SER A 99 -0.01 -5.68 -10.46
N LEU A 100 -0.03 -5.31 -9.18
CA LEU A 100 -0.77 -4.11 -8.79
C LEU A 100 0.02 -2.81 -9.07
N PHE A 101 -0.68 -1.66 -9.06
CA PHE A 101 -0.02 -0.37 -9.20
C PHE A 101 0.57 0.07 -7.84
N VAL A 102 1.89 0.23 -7.73
CA VAL A 102 2.54 0.61 -6.47
C VAL A 102 2.75 2.12 -6.43
N VAL A 103 2.22 2.77 -5.38
CA VAL A 103 2.48 4.17 -5.05
C VAL A 103 3.31 4.21 -3.77
N ALA A 104 4.36 5.01 -3.72
CA ALA A 104 5.15 5.23 -2.52
C ALA A 104 4.97 6.66 -2.01
N ASP A 105 4.75 6.84 -0.71
CA ASP A 105 4.81 8.17 -0.13
C ASP A 105 6.18 8.81 -0.31
N VAL A 106 6.18 10.14 -0.41
CA VAL A 106 7.41 10.93 -0.27
C VAL A 106 7.53 11.31 1.21
N PRO A 107 8.53 10.79 1.95
CA PRO A 107 8.66 11.06 3.38
C PRO A 107 8.88 12.54 3.68
N PHE A 108 8.39 12.99 4.83
CA PHE A 108 8.62 14.36 5.32
C PHE A 108 10.12 14.71 5.35
N GLY A 109 10.44 15.96 5.01
CA GLY A 109 11.80 16.49 5.02
C GLY A 109 12.64 16.15 3.78
N THR A 110 12.06 15.47 2.79
CA THR A 110 12.77 15.02 1.58
C THR A 110 12.38 15.77 0.30
N PHE A 111 11.41 16.69 0.37
CA PHE A 111 10.87 17.37 -0.82
C PHE A 111 10.53 18.85 -0.61
N GLU A 112 10.49 19.33 0.62
CA GLU A 112 10.04 20.66 1.01
C GLU A 112 11.12 21.74 0.78
N ALA A 113 12.39 21.34 0.77
CA ALA A 113 13.51 22.26 0.65
C ALA A 113 13.64 22.88 -0.75
N SER A 114 13.36 22.11 -1.81
CA SER A 114 13.40 22.60 -3.19
C SER A 114 12.68 21.66 -4.17
N ASP A 115 12.20 22.20 -5.29
CA ASP A 115 11.67 21.41 -6.41
C ASP A 115 12.67 20.33 -6.88
N ALA A 116 13.97 20.63 -6.83
CA ALA A 116 15.02 19.72 -7.24
C ALA A 116 15.17 18.54 -6.27
N ASP A 117 15.02 18.76 -4.96
CA ASP A 117 14.97 17.68 -3.96
C ASP A 117 13.73 16.82 -4.15
N ALA A 118 12.56 17.45 -4.36
CA ALA A 118 11.32 16.74 -4.61
C ALA A 118 11.43 15.79 -5.83
N VAL A 119 12.01 16.27 -6.93
CA VAL A 119 12.28 15.44 -8.12
C VAL A 119 13.29 14.34 -7.84
N ARG A 120 14.41 14.62 -7.15
CA ARG A 120 15.42 13.62 -6.80
C ARG A 120 14.82 12.48 -5.96
N THR A 121 14.04 12.83 -4.95
CA THR A 121 13.41 11.85 -4.07
C THR A 121 12.38 11.01 -4.82
N ALA A 122 11.49 11.65 -5.60
CA ALA A 122 10.49 10.93 -6.38
C ALA A 122 11.13 9.95 -7.39
N VAL A 123 12.20 10.37 -8.07
CA VAL A 123 12.98 9.50 -8.96
C VAL A 123 13.65 8.36 -8.20
N ALA A 124 14.17 8.59 -6.99
CA ALA A 124 14.76 7.53 -6.17
C ALA A 124 13.72 6.47 -5.77
N LEU A 125 12.51 6.88 -5.37
CA LEU A 125 11.41 5.97 -5.02
C LEU A 125 10.98 5.10 -6.21
N VAL A 126 10.89 5.68 -7.41
CA VAL A 126 10.57 4.93 -8.64
C VAL A 126 11.74 4.04 -9.06
N LYS A 127 12.94 4.60 -9.21
CA LYS A 127 14.10 3.88 -9.76
C LYS A 127 14.66 2.82 -8.82
N ASN A 128 14.85 3.18 -7.55
CA ASN A 128 15.50 2.31 -6.56
C ASN A 128 14.46 1.53 -5.74
N GLY A 129 13.29 2.13 -5.49
CA GLY A 129 12.18 1.49 -4.80
C GLY A 129 11.33 0.58 -5.69
N ARG A 130 11.32 0.84 -7.01
CA ARG A 130 10.47 0.16 -8.01
C ARG A 130 8.97 0.47 -7.88
N ALA A 131 8.63 1.61 -7.29
CA ALA A 131 7.26 2.14 -7.33
C ALA A 131 6.89 2.58 -8.76
N GLN A 132 5.58 2.67 -9.06
CA GLN A 132 5.06 3.18 -10.34
C GLN A 132 4.66 4.66 -10.24
N GLY A 133 4.49 5.19 -9.03
CA GLY A 133 4.21 6.60 -8.78
C GLY A 133 4.51 6.95 -7.33
N VAL A 134 4.31 8.22 -6.99
CA VAL A 134 4.51 8.74 -5.63
C VAL A 134 3.27 9.44 -5.10
N LYS A 135 3.09 9.45 -3.76
CA LYS A 135 2.09 10.28 -3.07
C LYS A 135 2.79 11.42 -2.34
N ILE A 136 2.27 12.64 -2.48
CA ILE A 136 2.85 13.85 -1.87
C ILE A 136 1.77 14.60 -1.10
N GLU A 137 2.09 14.96 0.15
CA GLU A 137 1.19 15.69 1.03
C GLU A 137 1.37 17.20 0.95
N GLY A 138 0.29 17.90 0.65
CA GLY A 138 0.23 19.34 0.65
C GLY A 138 -0.52 19.90 -0.54
N GLY A 139 -0.96 21.15 -0.39
CA GLY A 139 -1.84 21.83 -1.34
C GLY A 139 -1.13 22.67 -2.38
N ALA A 140 -1.71 23.83 -2.69
CA ALA A 140 -1.28 24.71 -3.77
C ALA A 140 0.19 25.15 -3.69
N SER A 141 0.75 25.25 -2.49
CA SER A 141 2.17 25.60 -2.29
C SER A 141 3.15 24.58 -2.89
N LEU A 142 2.74 23.32 -3.06
CA LEU A 142 3.57 22.27 -3.67
C LEU A 142 3.27 22.02 -5.15
N ALA A 143 2.27 22.71 -5.73
CA ALA A 143 1.93 22.55 -7.14
C ALA A 143 3.14 22.73 -8.08
N PRO A 144 4.06 23.70 -7.88
CA PRO A 144 5.26 23.81 -8.71
C PRO A 144 6.15 22.58 -8.66
N ALA A 145 6.45 22.07 -7.46
CA ALA A 145 7.27 20.87 -7.26
C ALA A 145 6.62 19.64 -7.89
N ILE A 146 5.31 19.44 -7.67
CA ILE A 146 4.54 18.34 -8.26
C ILE A 146 4.57 18.41 -9.79
N GLN A 147 4.40 19.60 -10.36
CA GLN A 147 4.48 19.78 -11.81
C GLN A 147 5.86 19.37 -12.36
N LYS A 148 6.95 19.67 -11.65
CA LYS A 148 8.30 19.23 -12.03
C LYS A 148 8.46 17.72 -11.97
N ILE A 149 7.90 17.06 -10.96
CA ILE A 149 7.91 15.60 -10.82
C ILE A 149 7.14 14.94 -11.97
N VAL A 150 5.96 15.46 -12.28
CA VAL A 150 5.14 14.99 -13.41
C VAL A 150 5.87 15.19 -14.74
N GLN A 151 6.50 16.35 -14.96
CA GLN A 151 7.32 16.62 -16.15
C GLN A 151 8.54 15.68 -16.28
N ALA A 152 9.07 15.20 -15.15
CA ALA A 152 10.12 14.17 -15.13
C ALA A 152 9.60 12.76 -15.45
N GLY A 153 8.29 12.60 -15.67
CA GLY A 153 7.66 11.32 -16.04
C GLY A 153 7.25 10.45 -14.85
N VAL A 154 7.24 11.00 -13.63
CA VAL A 154 6.80 10.27 -12.42
C VAL A 154 5.33 10.60 -12.14
N PRO A 155 4.41 9.60 -12.15
CA PRO A 155 3.03 9.80 -11.74
C PRO A 155 2.93 10.24 -10.27
N VAL A 156 2.13 11.29 -10.01
CA VAL A 156 1.91 11.81 -8.66
C VAL A 156 0.44 11.66 -8.25
N MET A 157 0.21 11.10 -7.07
CA MET A 157 -1.04 11.18 -6.34
C MET A 157 -0.92 12.33 -5.33
N GLY A 158 -1.74 13.37 -5.44
CA GLY A 158 -1.75 14.45 -4.46
C GLY A 158 -2.47 14.04 -3.18
N HIS A 159 -2.15 14.64 -2.04
CA HIS A 159 -2.86 14.43 -0.78
C HIS A 159 -3.22 15.77 -0.12
N VAL A 160 -4.52 16.00 0.05
CA VAL A 160 -5.11 17.19 0.69
C VAL A 160 -6.10 16.81 1.81
N GLY A 161 -6.51 17.80 2.60
CA GLY A 161 -7.30 17.59 3.80
C GLY A 161 -6.38 17.51 5.01
N LEU A 162 -6.53 16.48 5.84
CA LEU A 162 -5.60 16.22 6.93
C LEU A 162 -4.30 15.62 6.36
N ALA A 163 -3.19 16.34 6.44
CA ALA A 163 -1.87 15.84 6.08
C ALA A 163 -1.11 15.42 7.37
N PRO A 164 -0.97 14.13 7.68
CA PRO A 164 -0.28 13.62 8.87
C PRO A 164 1.13 14.19 9.08
N GLN A 165 1.89 14.44 8.02
CA GLN A 165 3.24 14.99 8.12
C GLN A 165 3.27 16.39 8.77
N LYS A 166 2.14 17.11 8.70
CA LYS A 166 1.94 18.45 9.28
C LYS A 166 1.17 18.44 10.59
N HIS A 167 0.95 17.28 11.22
CA HIS A 167 0.11 17.17 12.42
C HIS A 167 0.56 18.08 13.58
N HIS A 168 1.87 18.28 13.77
CA HIS A 168 2.41 19.23 14.75
C HIS A 168 1.97 20.68 14.49
N ALA A 169 1.92 21.09 13.21
CA ALA A 169 1.50 22.44 12.81
C ALA A 169 -0.03 22.60 12.83
N THR A 170 -0.79 21.52 12.63
CA THR A 170 -2.26 21.54 12.56
C THR A 170 -2.95 21.17 13.88
N GLY A 171 -2.18 20.90 14.94
CA GLY A 171 -2.71 20.60 16.28
C GLY A 171 -3.26 19.17 16.43
N GLY A 172 -2.70 18.23 15.67
CA GLY A 172 -3.01 16.79 15.68
C GLY A 172 -3.96 16.35 14.57
N TYR A 173 -4.45 15.11 14.70
CA TYR A 173 -5.32 14.46 13.72
C TYR A 173 -6.78 14.91 13.86
N ARG A 174 -7.13 16.04 13.23
CA ARG A 174 -8.46 16.67 13.33
C ARG A 174 -9.17 16.78 12.00
N LEU A 175 -10.50 16.78 12.05
CA LEU A 175 -11.39 17.03 10.92
C LEU A 175 -11.04 18.35 10.22
N GLN A 176 -10.86 18.30 8.90
CA GLN A 176 -10.60 19.45 8.04
C GLN A 176 -11.84 19.82 7.22
N GLY A 177 -11.91 21.05 6.71
CA GLY A 177 -13.04 21.50 5.88
C GLY A 177 -14.34 21.76 6.65
N ASN A 178 -14.28 21.90 7.99
CA ASN A 178 -15.45 22.20 8.83
C ASN A 178 -15.69 23.71 9.05
N SER A 179 -14.96 24.56 8.34
CA SER A 179 -15.19 26.00 8.26
C SER A 179 -15.11 26.44 6.80
N LEU A 180 -15.77 27.55 6.44
CA LEU A 180 -15.75 28.06 5.07
C LEU A 180 -14.31 28.30 4.58
N GLN A 181 -13.45 28.91 5.40
CA GLN A 181 -12.06 29.17 5.05
C GLN A 181 -11.27 27.87 4.78
N SER A 182 -11.39 26.87 5.66
CA SER A 182 -10.70 25.59 5.49
C SER A 182 -11.24 24.83 4.26
N ALA A 183 -12.55 24.83 4.04
CA ALA A 183 -13.16 24.18 2.88
C ALA A 183 -12.73 24.84 1.57
N VAL A 184 -12.72 26.18 1.49
CA VAL A 184 -12.25 26.91 0.31
C VAL A 184 -10.78 26.63 0.04
N GLN A 185 -9.92 26.65 1.07
CA GLN A 185 -8.50 26.32 0.92
C GLN A 185 -8.30 24.92 0.32
N ILE A 186 -9.03 23.90 0.83
CA ILE A 186 -8.92 22.54 0.29
C ILE A 186 -9.40 22.46 -1.17
N LEU A 187 -10.45 23.20 -1.56
CA LEU A 187 -10.90 23.25 -2.95
C LEU A 187 -9.84 23.86 -3.87
N ASP A 188 -9.22 24.95 -3.43
CA ASP A 188 -8.16 25.62 -4.19
C ASP A 188 -6.91 24.75 -4.29
N ASP A 189 -6.57 24.04 -3.21
CA ASP A 189 -5.51 23.04 -3.19
C ASP A 189 -5.77 21.91 -4.20
N CYS A 190 -6.98 21.31 -4.19
CA CYS A 190 -7.37 20.29 -5.16
C CYS A 190 -7.18 20.75 -6.60
N ARG A 191 -7.66 21.95 -6.94
CA ARG A 191 -7.53 22.53 -8.30
C ARG A 191 -6.07 22.79 -8.67
N ALA A 192 -5.28 23.31 -7.74
CA ALA A 192 -3.87 23.59 -7.99
C ALA A 192 -3.09 22.30 -8.25
N LEU A 193 -3.37 21.23 -7.50
CA LEU A 193 -2.74 19.93 -7.70
C LEU A 193 -3.20 19.26 -9.00
N GLU A 194 -4.49 19.34 -9.32
CA GLU A 194 -5.02 18.88 -10.61
C GLU A 194 -4.32 19.60 -11.78
N ALA A 195 -4.22 20.93 -11.73
CA ALA A 195 -3.51 21.71 -12.74
C ALA A 195 -2.01 21.38 -12.83
N ALA A 196 -1.39 20.95 -11.72
CA ALA A 196 -0.01 20.47 -11.71
C ALA A 196 0.16 19.08 -12.37
N GLY A 197 -0.94 18.36 -12.62
CA GLY A 197 -0.94 17.10 -13.36
C GLY A 197 -0.94 15.83 -12.51
N VAL A 198 -1.44 15.88 -11.27
CA VAL A 198 -1.65 14.66 -10.48
C VAL A 198 -2.61 13.70 -11.21
N PHE A 199 -2.40 12.39 -11.08
CA PHE A 199 -3.29 11.40 -11.69
C PHE A 199 -4.50 11.06 -10.81
N ALA A 200 -4.43 11.36 -9.52
CA ALA A 200 -5.47 11.16 -8.51
C ALA A 200 -5.19 12.05 -7.29
N LEU A 201 -6.21 12.24 -6.45
CA LEU A 201 -6.11 12.97 -5.18
C LEU A 201 -6.56 12.07 -4.02
N VAL A 202 -5.79 12.01 -2.95
CA VAL A 202 -6.26 11.56 -1.64
C VAL A 202 -6.93 12.73 -0.93
N LEU A 203 -8.12 12.48 -0.38
CA LEU A 203 -8.86 13.42 0.45
C LEU A 203 -9.08 12.79 1.83
N GLU A 204 -8.41 13.32 2.85
CA GLU A 204 -8.40 12.74 4.19
C GLU A 204 -9.15 13.57 5.22
N CYS A 205 -9.98 12.88 6.02
CA CYS A 205 -10.64 13.40 7.21
C CYS A 205 -11.41 14.71 6.98
N VAL A 206 -12.40 14.67 6.06
CA VAL A 206 -13.27 15.80 5.73
C VAL A 206 -14.77 15.44 5.81
N PRO A 207 -15.68 16.41 5.96
CA PRO A 207 -17.12 16.15 5.90
C PRO A 207 -17.55 15.45 4.61
N ASN A 208 -18.41 14.45 4.72
CA ASN A 208 -18.90 13.63 3.60
C ASN A 208 -19.53 14.45 2.44
N LYS A 209 -20.31 15.48 2.77
CA LYS A 209 -20.94 16.37 1.78
C LYS A 209 -19.93 17.31 1.12
N PHE A 210 -18.86 17.66 1.82
CA PHE A 210 -17.78 18.43 1.23
C PHE A 210 -16.95 17.57 0.27
N ALA A 211 -16.67 16.31 0.61
CA ALA A 211 -16.00 15.38 -0.31
C ALA A 211 -16.77 15.14 -1.61
N GLU A 212 -18.11 15.11 -1.56
CA GLU A 212 -18.98 15.04 -2.74
C GLU A 212 -18.77 16.26 -3.66
N ILE A 213 -18.69 17.46 -3.07
CA ILE A 213 -18.41 18.71 -3.82
C ILE A 213 -17.02 18.66 -4.44
N VAL A 214 -15.99 18.27 -3.69
CA VAL A 214 -14.62 18.13 -4.20
C VAL A 214 -14.56 17.15 -5.36
N THR A 215 -15.19 15.98 -5.22
CA THR A 215 -15.19 14.92 -6.24
C THR A 215 -15.91 15.35 -7.51
N ALA A 216 -16.96 16.16 -7.40
CA ALA A 216 -17.66 16.72 -8.56
C ALA A 216 -16.90 17.89 -9.21
N LEU A 217 -15.98 18.52 -8.49
CA LEU A 217 -15.24 19.69 -8.96
C LEU A 217 -14.04 19.33 -9.84
N VAL A 218 -13.31 18.27 -9.49
CA VAL A 218 -12.10 17.84 -10.19
C VAL A 218 -12.41 16.73 -11.20
N SER A 219 -11.58 16.63 -12.23
CA SER A 219 -11.65 15.64 -13.31
C SER A 219 -10.80 14.38 -13.06
N VAL A 220 -9.97 14.38 -12.01
CA VAL A 220 -9.17 13.23 -11.59
C VAL A 220 -9.89 12.41 -10.51
N PRO A 221 -9.61 11.10 -10.37
CA PRO A 221 -10.18 10.29 -9.29
C PRO A 221 -9.83 10.84 -7.91
N VAL A 222 -10.83 10.89 -7.02
CA VAL A 222 -10.65 11.21 -5.60
C VAL A 222 -10.70 9.93 -4.78
N ILE A 223 -9.65 9.66 -4.00
CA ILE A 223 -9.51 8.51 -3.10
C ILE A 223 -9.74 9.00 -1.67
N GLY A 224 -10.83 8.55 -1.05
CA GLY A 224 -11.19 8.97 0.30
C GLY A 224 -10.53 8.13 1.39
N ILE A 225 -10.23 8.76 2.51
CA ILE A 225 -10.02 8.10 3.81
C ILE A 225 -10.65 8.97 4.89
N GLY A 226 -11.74 8.49 5.48
CA GLY A 226 -12.57 9.33 6.34
C GLY A 226 -13.24 10.52 5.63
N ALA A 227 -13.46 10.42 4.32
CA ALA A 227 -14.14 11.43 3.49
C ALA A 227 -15.56 11.03 3.06
N GLY A 228 -16.08 9.90 3.56
CA GLY A 228 -17.39 9.38 3.17
C GLY A 228 -17.40 8.66 1.81
N PRO A 229 -18.59 8.26 1.32
CA PRO A 229 -18.70 7.35 0.18
C PRO A 229 -18.72 8.05 -1.19
N HIS A 230 -18.88 9.38 -1.24
CA HIS A 230 -19.09 10.13 -2.49
C HIS A 230 -17.77 10.53 -3.18
N VAL A 231 -16.83 9.59 -3.21
CA VAL A 231 -15.49 9.70 -3.80
C VAL A 231 -15.30 8.59 -4.83
N SER A 232 -14.25 8.66 -5.65
CA SER A 232 -13.97 7.70 -6.73
C SER A 232 -13.37 6.37 -6.26
N GLY A 233 -12.82 6.33 -5.05
CA GLY A 233 -12.18 5.16 -4.46
C GLY A 233 -11.91 5.36 -2.98
N GLN A 234 -11.35 4.35 -2.31
CA GLN A 234 -11.07 4.41 -0.88
C GLN A 234 -9.67 3.88 -0.58
N VAL A 235 -9.02 4.48 0.42
CA VAL A 235 -7.77 3.99 1.00
C VAL A 235 -7.95 3.69 2.49
N LEU A 236 -7.39 2.58 2.95
CA LEU A 236 -7.25 2.26 4.37
C LEU A 236 -5.85 1.72 4.67
N VAL A 237 -5.40 1.96 5.89
CA VAL A 237 -4.20 1.31 6.43
C VAL A 237 -4.53 -0.17 6.67
N MET A 238 -3.74 -1.08 6.07
CA MET A 238 -3.99 -2.52 6.15
C MET A 238 -4.02 -3.02 7.60
N ALA A 239 -3.12 -2.52 8.45
CA ALA A 239 -3.06 -2.88 9.86
C ALA A 239 -4.39 -2.57 10.57
N ASP A 240 -4.94 -1.37 10.35
CA ASP A 240 -6.17 -0.93 11.01
C ASP A 240 -7.37 -1.75 10.53
N MET A 241 -7.51 -1.94 9.22
CA MET A 241 -8.65 -2.64 8.66
C MET A 241 -8.64 -4.15 8.93
N LEU A 242 -7.46 -4.75 9.13
CA LEU A 242 -7.33 -6.17 9.51
C LEU A 242 -7.26 -6.40 11.03
N GLY A 243 -7.28 -5.32 11.82
CA GLY A 243 -7.18 -5.41 13.27
C GLY A 243 -5.85 -6.03 13.74
N MET A 244 -4.73 -5.61 13.14
CA MET A 244 -3.38 -6.13 13.45
C MET A 244 -2.77 -5.54 14.72
N GLY A 245 -3.24 -4.37 15.17
CA GLY A 245 -2.85 -3.75 16.44
C GLY A 245 -3.88 -3.99 17.54
N ASP A 246 -3.48 -3.71 18.79
CA ASP A 246 -4.35 -3.78 19.98
C ASP A 246 -5.07 -2.46 20.29
N LYS A 247 -4.72 -1.38 19.57
CA LYS A 247 -5.29 -0.05 19.74
C LYS A 247 -6.68 0.04 19.07
N PRO A 248 -7.62 0.82 19.64
CA PRO A 248 -8.90 1.10 19.00
C PRO A 248 -8.70 1.75 17.63
N ALA A 249 -9.43 1.26 16.62
CA ALA A 249 -9.40 1.84 15.29
C ALA A 249 -10.03 3.25 15.26
N ALA A 250 -9.54 4.11 14.37
CA ALA A 250 -10.13 5.43 14.15
C ALA A 250 -11.58 5.32 13.66
N LYS A 251 -12.40 6.36 13.90
CA LYS A 251 -13.84 6.36 13.60
C LYS A 251 -14.19 5.97 12.16
N PHE A 252 -13.35 6.32 11.19
CA PHE A 252 -13.61 6.04 9.77
C PHE A 252 -13.19 4.63 9.32
N VAL A 253 -12.50 3.88 10.18
CA VAL A 253 -12.02 2.54 9.86
C VAL A 253 -13.14 1.53 10.10
N LYS A 254 -13.39 0.70 9.09
CA LYS A 254 -14.11 -0.56 9.27
C LYS A 254 -13.10 -1.69 9.42
N GLN A 255 -13.18 -2.43 10.52
CA GLN A 255 -12.44 -3.67 10.68
C GLN A 255 -13.12 -4.81 9.92
N TYR A 256 -12.34 -5.54 9.14
CA TYR A 256 -12.74 -6.70 8.36
C TYR A 256 -12.24 -8.01 8.98
N ALA A 257 -11.31 -7.94 9.93
CA ALA A 257 -10.77 -9.07 10.68
C ALA A 257 -10.31 -8.63 12.08
N SER A 258 -9.96 -9.62 12.92
CA SER A 258 -9.44 -9.43 14.28
C SER A 258 -8.05 -10.07 14.43
N PHE A 259 -7.13 -9.75 13.51
CA PHE A 259 -5.87 -10.47 13.35
C PHE A 259 -5.03 -10.55 14.63
N PHE A 260 -4.95 -9.47 15.41
CA PHE A 260 -4.21 -9.43 16.67
C PHE A 260 -4.74 -10.47 17.67
N ALA A 261 -6.06 -10.55 17.83
CA ALA A 261 -6.70 -11.48 18.75
C ALA A 261 -6.44 -12.94 18.32
N ASP A 262 -6.58 -13.22 17.02
CA ASP A 262 -6.34 -14.56 16.46
C ASP A 262 -4.87 -14.97 16.62
N ALA A 263 -3.93 -14.09 16.29
CA ALA A 263 -2.51 -14.33 16.44
C ALA A 263 -2.11 -14.54 17.90
N HIS A 264 -2.63 -13.71 18.80
CA HIS A 264 -2.39 -13.85 20.24
C HIS A 264 -2.92 -15.19 20.76
N ALA A 265 -4.15 -15.57 20.41
CA ALA A 265 -4.73 -16.84 20.81
C ALA A 265 -3.92 -18.05 20.27
N ALA A 266 -3.48 -17.99 19.02
CA ALA A 266 -2.68 -19.05 18.41
C ALA A 266 -1.32 -19.21 19.11
N LEU A 267 -0.63 -18.11 19.45
CA LEU A 267 0.63 -18.16 20.18
C LEU A 267 0.44 -18.65 21.62
N ALA A 268 -0.66 -18.27 22.28
CA ALA A 268 -1.00 -18.79 23.60
C ALA A 268 -1.27 -20.30 23.57
N GLN A 269 -1.97 -20.79 22.54
CA GLN A 269 -2.20 -22.21 22.34
C GLN A 269 -0.89 -22.97 22.08
N TYR A 270 -0.02 -22.47 21.20
CA TYR A 270 1.29 -23.06 20.95
C TYR A 270 2.09 -23.23 22.25
N LYS A 271 2.09 -22.21 23.12
CA LYS A 271 2.73 -22.28 24.45
C LYS A 271 2.10 -23.36 25.34
N ALA A 272 0.77 -23.51 25.32
CA ALA A 272 0.07 -24.54 26.08
C ALA A 272 0.37 -25.96 25.55
N ASP A 273 0.47 -26.12 24.23
CA ASP A 273 0.80 -27.39 23.60
C ASP A 273 2.22 -27.86 23.96
N LEU A 274 3.17 -26.93 24.05
CA LEU A 274 4.53 -27.23 24.54
C LEU A 274 4.53 -27.66 26.00
N ALA A 275 3.74 -27.00 26.86
CA ALA A 275 3.68 -27.30 28.28
C ALA A 275 3.05 -28.67 28.58
N THR A 276 2.12 -29.10 27.74
CA THR A 276 1.41 -30.38 27.86
C THR A 276 2.09 -31.52 27.09
N GLY A 277 3.07 -31.20 26.23
CA GLY A 277 3.68 -32.16 25.31
C GLY A 277 2.79 -32.55 24.13
N ALA A 278 1.69 -31.82 23.89
CA ALA A 278 0.83 -32.01 22.72
C ALA A 278 1.55 -31.61 21.42
N PHE A 279 2.48 -30.65 21.49
CA PHE A 279 3.39 -30.32 20.40
C PHE A 279 4.85 -30.49 20.82
N PRO A 280 5.72 -31.06 19.95
CA PRO A 280 5.38 -31.68 18.67
C PRO A 280 4.79 -33.08 18.82
N ASP A 281 3.73 -33.38 18.06
CA ASP A 281 3.34 -34.77 17.80
C ASP A 281 4.46 -35.48 17.01
N PRO A 282 5.04 -36.59 17.52
CA PRO A 282 6.18 -37.26 16.91
C PRO A 282 5.85 -38.02 15.62
N ASP A 283 4.58 -38.38 15.38
CA ASP A 283 4.15 -39.06 14.15
C ASP A 283 3.81 -38.07 13.04
N ILE A 284 3.36 -36.85 13.40
CA ILE A 284 3.01 -35.80 12.44
C ILE A 284 4.22 -34.89 12.14
N HIS A 285 4.91 -34.43 13.18
CA HIS A 285 5.98 -33.42 13.08
C HIS A 285 7.39 -34.02 13.23
N GLY A 286 7.48 -35.29 13.66
CA GLY A 286 8.74 -35.98 13.86
C GLY A 286 9.22 -36.75 12.62
N TYR A 287 10.53 -37.03 12.58
CA TYR A 287 11.14 -37.87 11.56
C TYR A 287 11.54 -39.22 12.16
N LYS A 288 11.17 -40.33 11.49
CA LYS A 288 11.43 -41.69 11.97
C LYS A 288 12.85 -42.15 11.59
N MET A 289 13.51 -42.85 12.51
CA MET A 289 14.79 -43.54 12.27
C MET A 289 14.55 -45.02 12.00
N LYS A 290 15.27 -45.61 11.04
CA LYS A 290 15.25 -47.06 10.80
C LYS A 290 15.65 -47.81 12.09
N GLY A 291 14.91 -48.86 12.44
CA GLY A 291 15.10 -49.60 13.69
C GLY A 291 16.53 -50.13 13.89
N ASP A 292 17.17 -50.63 12.83
CA ASP A 292 18.55 -51.11 12.90
C ASP A 292 19.58 -50.01 13.19
N VAL A 293 19.36 -48.81 12.64
CA VAL A 293 20.20 -47.64 12.90
C VAL A 293 20.01 -47.21 14.35
N LEU A 294 18.76 -47.13 14.82
CA LEU A 294 18.44 -46.78 16.20
C LEU A 294 19.07 -47.74 17.20
N ARG A 295 19.04 -49.06 16.93
CA ARG A 295 19.68 -50.08 17.76
C ARG A 295 21.19 -49.85 17.85
N LYS A 296 21.89 -49.69 16.72
CA LYS A 296 23.34 -49.44 16.69
C LYS A 296 23.73 -48.17 17.44
N VAL A 297 22.93 -47.10 17.31
CA VAL A 297 23.15 -45.85 18.06
C VAL A 297 23.01 -46.08 19.57
N ARG A 298 21.98 -46.83 20.01
CA ARG A 298 21.79 -47.17 21.43
C ARG A 298 22.94 -48.01 21.99
N GLU A 299 23.42 -48.99 21.24
CA GLU A 299 24.58 -49.81 21.62
C GLU A 299 25.84 -48.95 21.79
N HIS A 300 26.12 -48.07 20.83
CA HIS A 300 27.26 -47.16 20.89
C HIS A 300 27.18 -46.18 22.09
N ALA A 301 26.02 -45.55 22.29
CA ALA A 301 25.83 -44.61 23.42
C ALA A 301 25.96 -45.29 24.79
N SER A 302 25.58 -46.57 24.90
CA SER A 302 25.69 -47.34 26.14
C SER A 302 27.12 -47.76 26.45
N ALA A 303 27.93 -48.04 25.42
CA ALA A 303 29.36 -48.36 25.57
C ALA A 303 30.16 -47.13 26.05
N ALA A 304 29.83 -45.94 25.57
CA ALA A 304 30.49 -44.68 25.94
C ALA A 304 30.24 -44.22 27.38
N ARG A 305 29.16 -44.66 28.03
CA ARG A 305 28.86 -44.35 29.45
C ARG A 305 29.55 -45.28 30.45
N LYS A 306 30.18 -46.37 29.98
CA LYS A 306 30.86 -47.36 30.84
C LYS A 306 32.39 -47.14 30.91
N GLN A 307 32.90 -46.14 30.21
CA GLN A 307 34.26 -45.59 30.35
C GLN A 307 34.19 -44.32 31.19
#